data_AF-A0A2D4GT56-F1
#
_entry.id   AF-A0A2D4GT56-F1
#
_cell.length_a   1.000
_cell.length_b   1.000
_cell.length_c   1.000
_cell.angle_alpha   90.00
_cell.angle_beta   90.00
_cell.angle_gamma   90.00
#
_symmetry.space_group_name_H-M   'P 1'
#
loop_
_entity.id
_entity.type
_entity.pdbx_description
1 polymer ?
#
loop_
_entity_poly.entity_id
_entity_poly.type
_entity_poly.pdbx_seq_one_letter_code
_entity_poly.pdbx_strand_id
1 'polypeptide(L)'
;GQGEQEPLTPKKILEEHDFFQDSTPLSSPLPPVDVGTFLAFPSAEKLLRLGPKCSTLIMQQTDTSDTEKVVTVFLKISSVFKDETVVRTAVCETTDALMREAFSSANFNSDAFITSLLIHMGLLKSEDKIRAVPSLYGPLMTLNHMVQQDYFPKSLAPILLAFVTKPNRALDSCSFARHLLLQTLHQL
;
A
#
# COMPACT_ATOMS: atom_id res chain seq x y z
N GLY A 1 34.32 71.75 -5.55
CA GLY A 1 35.80 71.66 -5.54
C GLY A 1 36.17 70.38 -4.83
N GLN A 2 37.07 69.62 -5.46
CA GLN A 2 37.67 68.36 -5.02
C GLN A 2 38.21 68.38 -3.58
N GLY A 3 38.40 67.20 -3.00
CA GLY A 3 39.40 67.00 -1.95
C GLY A 3 39.18 65.77 -1.09
N GLU A 4 39.80 64.65 -1.46
CA GLU A 4 40.01 63.47 -0.63
C GLU A 4 40.89 63.79 0.60
N GLN A 5 40.63 63.10 1.72
CA GLN A 5 41.63 62.68 2.72
C GLN A 5 40.94 61.81 3.81
N GLU A 6 41.22 60.50 3.79
CA GLU A 6 41.20 59.63 4.98
C GLU A 6 42.35 60.07 5.92
N PRO A 7 42.28 59.91 7.27
CA PRO A 7 42.38 58.57 7.86
C PRO A 7 41.82 58.36 9.31
N LEU A 8 41.81 57.06 9.72
CA LEU A 8 41.97 56.50 11.08
C LEU A 8 40.84 56.67 12.14
N THR A 9 40.24 55.52 12.48
CA THR A 9 39.22 55.23 13.51
C THR A 9 39.60 55.64 14.95
N PRO A 10 38.61 55.92 15.82
CA PRO A 10 38.34 54.95 16.90
C PRO A 10 36.87 54.77 17.33
N LYS A 11 36.54 53.50 17.60
CA LYS A 11 35.45 52.93 18.44
C LYS A 11 34.34 53.87 18.92
N LYS A 12 33.12 53.64 18.43
CA LYS A 12 31.89 53.99 19.16
C LYS A 12 30.83 52.92 18.97
N ILE A 13 30.29 52.53 20.12
CA ILE A 13 29.16 51.64 20.38
C ILE A 13 27.95 52.02 19.50
N LEU A 14 27.36 51.04 18.80
CA LEU A 14 25.92 51.02 18.55
C LEU A 14 25.45 49.58 18.31
N GLU A 15 24.36 49.26 18.99
CA GLU A 15 23.61 48.01 18.93
C GLU A 15 22.99 47.82 17.54
N GLU A 16 23.19 46.65 16.93
CA GLU A 16 22.33 46.17 15.85
C GLU A 16 21.70 44.85 16.27
N HIS A 17 20.38 44.92 16.35
CA HIS A 17 19.45 43.94 16.84
C HIS A 17 19.07 43.02 15.68
N ASP A 18 19.75 41.89 15.53
CA ASP A 18 19.35 40.89 14.55
C ASP A 18 19.81 39.48 14.94
N PHE A 19 19.18 38.85 15.93
CA PHE A 19 19.39 37.42 16.18
C PHE A 19 18.09 36.66 16.55
N PHE A 20 17.63 35.86 15.59
CA PHE A 20 17.05 34.51 15.69
C PHE A 20 15.56 34.32 16.07
N GLN A 21 14.77 34.16 15.00
CA GLN A 21 14.11 32.89 14.63
C GLN A 21 13.19 32.26 15.70
N ASP A 22 11.91 32.61 15.58
CA ASP A 22 10.79 31.97 16.29
C ASP A 22 10.83 30.45 16.14
N SER A 23 10.94 29.79 17.28
CA SER A 23 11.11 28.36 17.41
C SER A 23 9.81 27.62 17.12
N THR A 24 9.75 26.91 16.00
CA THR A 24 8.81 25.80 15.84
C THR A 24 9.27 24.65 16.74
N PRO A 25 8.41 24.07 17.60
CA PRO A 25 8.84 22.98 18.47
C PRO A 25 9.20 21.75 17.61
N LEU A 26 10.47 21.37 17.72
CA LEU A 26 11.08 20.19 17.11
C LEU A 26 10.23 18.95 17.38
N SER A 27 9.82 18.34 16.27
CA SER A 27 9.06 17.09 16.17
C SER A 27 9.72 15.97 16.98
N SER A 28 9.06 15.51 18.03
CA SER A 28 9.42 14.25 18.69
C SER A 28 9.35 13.11 17.67
N PRO A 29 10.31 12.17 17.63
CA PRO A 29 10.26 11.04 16.71
C PRO A 29 8.96 10.26 16.90
N LEU A 30 8.22 10.05 15.79
CA LEU A 30 6.94 9.33 15.82
C LEU A 30 7.12 7.92 16.42
N PRO A 31 6.21 7.44 17.27
CA PRO A 31 6.36 6.17 18.00
C PRO A 31 6.47 4.97 17.06
N PRO A 32 7.32 3.96 17.33
CA PRO A 32 7.53 2.83 16.44
C PRO A 32 6.22 2.18 15.98
N VAL A 33 6.12 1.82 14.70
CA VAL A 33 4.96 1.13 14.15
C VAL A 33 5.29 -0.35 14.07
N ASP A 34 4.45 -1.19 14.68
CA ASP A 34 4.49 -2.64 14.51
C ASP A 34 3.45 -3.12 13.48
N VAL A 35 3.58 -4.39 13.06
CA VAL A 35 2.69 -5.01 12.06
C VAL A 35 1.24 -5.07 12.53
N GLY A 36 1.00 -5.37 13.81
CA GLY A 36 -0.34 -5.40 14.38
C GLY A 36 -1.02 -4.03 14.30
N THR A 37 -0.29 -2.96 14.61
CA THR A 37 -0.75 -1.57 14.49
C THR A 37 -1.08 -1.20 13.04
N PHE A 38 -0.27 -1.63 12.07
CA PHE A 38 -0.58 -1.47 10.66
C PHE A 38 -1.84 -2.24 10.27
N LEU A 39 -1.93 -3.53 10.58
CA LEU A 39 -3.06 -4.37 10.21
C LEU A 39 -4.36 -3.94 10.90
N ALA A 40 -4.31 -3.40 12.12
CA ALA A 40 -5.50 -2.88 12.79
C ALA A 40 -6.04 -1.62 12.09
N PHE A 41 -5.15 -0.74 11.64
CA PHE A 41 -5.51 0.55 11.04
C PHE A 41 -4.56 0.90 9.88
N PRO A 42 -4.76 0.29 8.69
CA PRO A 42 -3.82 0.42 7.58
C PRO A 42 -3.71 1.87 7.10
N SER A 43 -2.47 2.33 6.89
CA SER A 43 -2.17 3.55 6.15
C SER A 43 -0.84 3.42 5.41
N ALA A 44 -0.67 4.18 4.33
CA ALA A 44 0.58 4.18 3.57
C ALA A 44 1.77 4.59 4.45
N GLU A 45 1.58 5.59 5.32
CA GLU A 45 2.59 6.03 6.28
C GLU A 45 3.03 4.87 7.21
N LYS A 46 2.08 4.12 7.77
CA LYS A 46 2.39 2.99 8.65
C LYS A 46 3.11 1.87 7.93
N LEU A 47 2.72 1.56 6.69
CA LEU A 47 3.41 0.55 5.87
C LEU A 47 4.88 0.94 5.66
N LEU A 48 5.14 2.19 5.28
CA LEU A 48 6.51 2.68 5.06
C LEU A 48 7.33 2.74 6.36
N ARG A 49 6.68 3.05 7.48
CA ARG A 49 7.33 3.12 8.80
C ARG A 49 7.70 1.77 9.40
N LEU A 50 7.18 0.65 8.87
CA LEU A 50 7.70 -0.70 9.16
C LEU A 50 9.12 -0.91 8.59
N GLY A 51 9.55 -0.04 7.68
CA GLY A 51 10.89 -0.05 7.10
C GLY A 51 11.11 -1.14 6.05
N PRO A 52 12.37 -1.37 5.64
CA PRO A 52 12.71 -2.22 4.50
C PRO A 52 12.39 -3.72 4.70
N LYS A 53 12.09 -4.14 5.94
CA LYS A 53 11.71 -5.52 6.26
C LYS A 53 10.18 -5.72 6.33
N CYS A 54 9.39 -4.70 5.96
CA CYS A 54 7.93 -4.73 6.08
C CYS A 54 7.30 -5.97 5.44
N SER A 55 7.73 -6.33 4.23
CA SER A 55 7.26 -7.50 3.48
C SER A 55 7.47 -8.80 4.26
N THR A 56 8.70 -9.04 4.75
CA THR A 56 9.03 -10.21 5.56
C THR A 56 8.28 -10.23 6.90
N LEU A 57 8.19 -9.09 7.59
CA LEU A 57 7.52 -9.00 8.89
C LEU A 57 6.02 -9.29 8.81
N ILE A 58 5.34 -8.75 7.78
CA ILE A 58 3.92 -8.99 7.56
C ILE A 58 3.67 -10.45 7.17
N MET A 59 4.47 -10.99 6.24
CA MET A 59 4.40 -12.40 5.85
C MET A 59 4.60 -13.33 7.05
N GLN A 60 5.64 -13.12 7.87
CA GLN A 60 5.94 -13.97 9.05
C GLN A 60 4.85 -13.95 10.13
N GLN A 61 4.14 -12.83 10.27
CA GLN A 61 3.04 -12.71 11.24
C GLN A 61 1.69 -13.16 10.68
N THR A 62 1.64 -13.49 9.40
CA THR A 62 0.42 -13.99 8.75
C THR A 62 0.44 -15.52 8.76
N ASP A 63 -0.59 -16.10 9.36
CA ASP A 63 -0.83 -17.54 9.25
C ASP A 63 -1.33 -17.87 7.84
N THR A 64 -0.40 -18.24 6.96
CA THR A 64 -0.66 -18.54 5.55
C THR A 64 -1.40 -19.86 5.33
N SER A 65 -1.64 -20.65 6.39
CA SER A 65 -2.50 -21.83 6.31
C SER A 65 -3.99 -21.48 6.36
N ASP A 66 -4.32 -20.31 6.91
CA ASP A 66 -5.68 -19.78 7.00
C ASP A 66 -5.95 -18.83 5.83
N THR A 67 -6.70 -19.33 4.85
CA THR A 67 -7.09 -18.59 3.66
C THR A 67 -7.77 -17.25 3.96
N GLU A 68 -8.63 -17.21 4.97
CA GLU A 68 -9.39 -16.00 5.31
C GLU A 68 -8.49 -14.92 5.90
N LYS A 69 -7.49 -15.32 6.71
CA LYS A 69 -6.45 -14.40 7.16
C LYS A 69 -5.61 -13.87 6.01
N VAL A 70 -5.21 -14.72 5.05
CA VAL A 70 -4.45 -14.28 3.87
C VAL A 70 -5.24 -13.26 3.05
N VAL A 71 -6.54 -13.49 2.80
CA VAL A 71 -7.41 -12.53 2.11
C VAL A 71 -7.51 -11.22 2.90
N THR A 72 -7.71 -11.29 4.21
CA THR A 72 -7.79 -10.11 5.07
C THR A 72 -6.50 -9.27 5.03
N VAL A 73 -5.34 -9.92 5.12
CA VAL A 73 -4.04 -9.23 5.08
C VAL A 73 -3.77 -8.66 3.69
N PHE A 74 -4.05 -9.42 2.61
CA PHE A 74 -3.98 -8.95 1.24
C PHE A 74 -4.78 -7.65 1.06
N LEU A 75 -6.05 -7.64 1.46
CA LEU A 75 -6.91 -6.47 1.33
C LEU A 75 -6.43 -5.28 2.18
N LYS A 76 -5.87 -5.52 3.36
CA LYS A 76 -5.29 -4.47 4.20
C LYS A 76 -4.06 -3.84 3.55
N ILE A 77 -3.16 -4.65 2.97
CA ILE A 77 -2.01 -4.16 2.21
C ILE A 77 -2.49 -3.37 0.98
N SER A 78 -3.42 -3.92 0.21
CA SER A 78 -3.97 -3.25 -0.97
C SER A 78 -4.70 -1.95 -0.66
N SER A 79 -5.35 -1.85 0.51
CA SER A 79 -6.12 -0.66 0.89
C SER A 79 -5.28 0.61 1.02
N VAL A 80 -3.96 0.47 1.19
CA VAL A 80 -3.04 1.61 1.32
C VAL A 80 -2.32 1.97 0.02
N PHE A 81 -2.65 1.29 -1.09
CA PHE A 81 -2.08 1.56 -2.40
C PHE A 81 -2.27 3.02 -2.80
N LYS A 82 -1.21 3.61 -3.35
CA LYS A 82 -1.19 4.91 -4.01
C LYS A 82 -0.27 4.82 -5.21
N ASP A 83 -0.51 5.64 -6.23
CA ASP A 83 0.35 5.73 -7.43
C ASP A 83 1.72 6.39 -7.17
N GLU A 84 2.01 6.72 -5.92
CA GLU A 84 3.34 7.12 -5.47
C GLU A 84 4.28 5.91 -5.50
N THR A 85 5.39 6.00 -6.23
CA THR A 85 6.33 4.90 -6.46
C THR A 85 6.73 4.16 -5.19
N VAL A 86 7.07 4.89 -4.12
CA VAL A 86 7.54 4.29 -2.87
C VAL A 86 6.44 3.45 -2.20
N VAL A 87 5.21 3.97 -2.15
CA VAL A 87 4.06 3.27 -1.58
C VAL A 87 3.67 2.08 -2.44
N ARG A 88 3.60 2.27 -3.77
CA ARG A 88 3.30 1.20 -4.73
C ARG A 88 4.28 0.05 -4.61
N THR A 89 5.59 0.34 -4.61
CA THR A 89 6.63 -0.69 -4.46
C THR A 89 6.47 -1.45 -3.14
N ALA A 90 6.28 -0.74 -2.02
CA ALA A 90 6.07 -1.39 -0.72
C ALA A 90 4.83 -2.32 -0.72
N VAL A 91 3.72 -1.89 -1.32
CA VAL A 91 2.50 -2.70 -1.46
C VAL A 91 2.77 -3.94 -2.33
N CYS A 92 3.40 -3.77 -3.49
CA CYS A 92 3.73 -4.86 -4.41
C CYS A 92 4.67 -5.88 -3.77
N GLU A 93 5.79 -5.46 -3.19
CA GLU A 93 6.76 -6.35 -2.55
C GLU A 93 6.17 -7.09 -1.34
N THR A 94 5.34 -6.42 -0.54
CA THR A 94 4.64 -7.04 0.59
C THR A 94 3.63 -8.07 0.10
N THR A 95 2.90 -7.75 -0.97
CA THR A 95 1.97 -8.69 -1.61
C THR A 95 2.72 -9.91 -2.14
N ASP A 96 3.85 -9.70 -2.83
CA ASP A 96 4.64 -10.79 -3.39
C ASP A 96 5.19 -11.71 -2.30
N ALA A 97 5.69 -11.17 -1.19
CA ALA A 97 6.15 -11.99 -0.07
C ALA A 97 5.00 -12.84 0.51
N LEU A 98 3.84 -12.23 0.76
CA LEU A 98 2.67 -12.92 1.30
C LEU A 98 2.15 -14.02 0.36
N MET A 99 1.90 -13.66 -0.89
CA MET A 99 1.21 -14.53 -1.84
C MET A 99 2.12 -15.62 -2.39
N ARG A 100 3.43 -15.34 -2.55
CA ARG A 100 4.40 -16.38 -2.90
C ARG A 100 4.48 -17.45 -1.82
N GLU A 101 4.53 -17.06 -0.55
CA GLU A 101 4.53 -18.02 0.56
C GLU A 101 3.23 -18.83 0.60
N ALA A 102 2.07 -18.16 0.50
CA ALA A 102 0.78 -18.84 0.51
C ALA A 102 0.62 -19.83 -0.64
N PHE A 103 0.87 -19.43 -1.89
CA PHE A 103 0.70 -20.30 -3.05
C PHE A 103 1.78 -21.39 -3.20
N SER A 104 2.94 -21.24 -2.53
CA SER A 104 3.96 -22.29 -2.50
C SER A 104 3.59 -23.44 -1.54
N SER A 105 2.65 -23.21 -0.62
CA SER A 105 2.17 -24.24 0.31
C SER A 105 1.19 -25.19 -0.36
N ALA A 106 1.52 -26.49 -0.36
CA ALA A 106 0.65 -27.54 -0.91
C ALA A 106 -0.73 -27.64 -0.24
N ASN A 107 -0.86 -27.12 0.98
CA ASN A 107 -2.10 -27.16 1.75
C ASN A 107 -2.94 -25.89 1.57
N PHE A 108 -2.44 -24.88 0.86
CA PHE A 108 -3.17 -23.64 0.65
C PHE A 108 -4.23 -23.81 -0.44
N ASN A 109 -5.48 -23.59 -0.08
CA ASN A 109 -6.58 -23.71 -1.02
C ASN A 109 -6.74 -22.43 -1.86
N SER A 110 -6.14 -22.46 -3.06
CA SER A 110 -6.15 -21.35 -4.01
C SER A 110 -7.56 -20.97 -4.51
N ASP A 111 -8.46 -21.96 -4.65
CA ASP A 111 -9.85 -21.74 -5.07
C ASP A 111 -10.67 -21.10 -3.95
N ALA A 112 -10.43 -21.51 -2.70
CA ALA A 112 -11.03 -20.86 -1.53
C ALA A 112 -10.53 -19.42 -1.40
N PHE A 113 -9.24 -19.17 -1.66
CA PHE A 113 -8.67 -17.82 -1.65
C PHE A 113 -9.39 -16.91 -2.65
N ILE A 114 -9.51 -17.34 -3.92
CA ILE A 114 -10.12 -16.49 -4.94
C ILE A 114 -11.61 -16.25 -4.65
N THR A 115 -12.30 -17.26 -4.13
CA THR A 115 -13.71 -17.17 -3.75
C THR A 115 -13.90 -16.17 -2.61
N SER A 116 -13.14 -16.29 -1.52
CA SER A 116 -13.20 -15.36 -0.38
C SER A 116 -12.82 -13.94 -0.80
N LEU A 117 -11.76 -13.77 -1.61
CA LEU A 117 -11.37 -12.46 -2.12
C LEU A 117 -12.50 -11.77 -2.90
N LEU A 118 -13.16 -12.50 -3.81
CA LEU A 118 -14.28 -11.96 -4.58
C LEU A 118 -15.48 -11.58 -3.70
N ILE A 119 -15.72 -12.33 -2.62
CA ILE A 119 -16.77 -12.02 -1.64
C ILE A 119 -16.43 -10.71 -0.91
N HIS A 120 -15.21 -10.57 -0.38
CA HIS A 120 -14.78 -9.34 0.31
C HIS A 120 -14.68 -8.12 -0.61
N MET A 121 -14.47 -8.32 -1.91
CA MET A 121 -14.57 -7.27 -2.92
C MET A 121 -16.01 -6.94 -3.33
N GLY A 122 -17.02 -7.67 -2.82
CA GLY A 122 -18.42 -7.48 -3.19
C GLY A 122 -18.77 -7.89 -4.62
N LEU A 123 -17.96 -8.78 -5.20
CA LEU A 123 -18.13 -9.29 -6.57
C LEU A 123 -18.82 -10.66 -6.60
N LEU A 124 -18.83 -11.35 -5.46
CA LEU A 124 -19.50 -12.64 -5.26
C LEU A 124 -20.33 -12.60 -3.98
N LYS A 125 -21.49 -13.28 -3.99
CA LYS A 125 -22.35 -13.38 -2.80
C LYS A 125 -21.87 -14.49 -1.88
N SER A 126 -22.00 -14.27 -0.58
CA SER A 126 -21.86 -15.26 0.48
C SER A 126 -23.18 -15.48 1.20
N GLU A 127 -23.32 -16.61 1.91
CA GLU A 127 -24.42 -16.84 2.84
C GLU A 127 -24.30 -15.94 4.08
N ASP A 128 -23.08 -15.69 4.52
CA ASP A 128 -22.78 -14.77 5.61
C ASP A 128 -22.85 -13.31 5.18
N LYS A 129 -23.18 -12.44 6.14
CA LYS A 129 -23.18 -10.99 5.94
C LYS A 129 -21.76 -10.44 6.05
N ILE A 130 -21.02 -10.50 4.96
CA ILE A 130 -19.66 -9.94 4.86
C ILE A 130 -19.74 -8.48 4.41
N ARG A 131 -19.00 -7.60 5.09
CA ARG A 131 -18.86 -6.20 4.70
C ARG A 131 -17.80 -6.10 3.61
N ALA A 132 -18.23 -5.79 2.39
CA ALA A 132 -17.31 -5.53 1.30
C ALA A 132 -16.39 -4.33 1.58
N VAL A 133 -15.18 -4.35 1.01
CA VAL A 133 -14.24 -3.24 1.12
C VAL A 133 -14.80 -1.96 0.50
N PRO A 134 -14.50 -0.77 1.06
CA PRO A 134 -15.13 0.48 0.64
C PRO A 134 -14.64 0.99 -0.71
N SER A 135 -13.46 0.56 -1.17
CA SER A 135 -12.88 0.94 -2.46
C SER A 135 -12.15 -0.25 -3.08
N LEU A 136 -12.33 -0.42 -4.38
CA LEU A 136 -11.66 -1.48 -5.15
C LEU A 136 -10.39 -1.00 -5.86
N TYR A 137 -10.06 0.30 -5.82
CA TYR A 137 -8.89 0.82 -6.54
C TYR A 137 -7.60 0.09 -6.15
N GLY A 138 -7.28 0.09 -4.86
CA GLY A 138 -6.10 -0.59 -4.33
C GLY A 138 -6.10 -2.10 -4.60
N PRO A 139 -7.17 -2.84 -4.23
CA PRO A 139 -7.29 -4.26 -4.54
C PRO A 139 -7.11 -4.61 -6.02
N LEU A 140 -7.70 -3.84 -6.94
CA LEU A 140 -7.57 -4.07 -8.38
C LEU A 140 -6.15 -3.81 -8.87
N MET A 141 -5.50 -2.74 -8.39
CA MET A 141 -4.11 -2.42 -8.76
C MET A 141 -3.12 -3.46 -8.19
N THR A 142 -3.34 -3.93 -6.97
CA THR A 142 -2.54 -5.02 -6.38
C THR A 142 -2.78 -6.33 -7.11
N LEU A 143 -4.02 -6.67 -7.46
CA LEU A 143 -4.33 -7.85 -8.29
C LEU A 143 -3.63 -7.76 -9.65
N ASN A 144 -3.66 -6.58 -10.28
CA ASN A 144 -3.00 -6.35 -11.56
C ASN A 144 -1.51 -6.69 -11.50
N HIS A 145 -0.83 -6.32 -10.40
CA HIS A 145 0.56 -6.72 -10.15
C HIS A 145 0.70 -8.23 -9.92
N MET A 146 -0.11 -8.79 -9.00
CA MET A 146 -0.02 -10.18 -8.55
C MET A 146 -0.20 -11.19 -9.68
N VAL A 147 -1.17 -10.99 -10.58
CA VAL A 147 -1.47 -11.97 -11.66
C VAL A 147 -0.35 -12.10 -12.70
N GLN A 148 0.52 -11.10 -12.79
CA GLN A 148 1.69 -11.10 -13.68
C GLN A 148 2.86 -11.90 -13.08
N GLN A 149 2.83 -12.20 -11.78
CA GLN A 149 3.91 -12.89 -11.12
C GLN A 149 3.96 -14.38 -11.48
N ASP A 150 5.13 -14.96 -11.31
CA ASP A 150 5.44 -16.38 -11.56
C ASP A 150 4.75 -17.31 -10.56
N TYR A 151 4.58 -16.85 -9.31
CA TYR A 151 3.91 -17.61 -8.26
C TYR A 151 2.39 -17.70 -8.42
N PHE A 152 1.77 -16.85 -9.25
CA PHE A 152 0.32 -16.79 -9.35
C PHE A 152 -0.24 -18.00 -10.12
N PRO A 153 -1.16 -18.80 -9.54
CA PRO A 153 -1.74 -19.94 -10.23
C PRO A 153 -2.59 -19.48 -11.42
N LYS A 154 -2.12 -19.71 -12.65
CA LYS A 154 -2.80 -19.24 -13.87
C LYS A 154 -4.21 -19.83 -14.06
N SER A 155 -4.52 -20.96 -13.41
CA SER A 155 -5.87 -21.53 -13.36
C SER A 155 -6.92 -20.61 -12.73
N LEU A 156 -6.51 -19.63 -11.91
CA LEU A 156 -7.42 -18.66 -11.29
C LEU A 156 -7.76 -17.47 -12.21
N ALA A 157 -6.96 -17.23 -13.26
CA ALA A 157 -7.15 -16.08 -14.15
C ALA A 157 -8.53 -16.06 -14.84
N PRO A 158 -9.06 -17.19 -15.38
CA PRO A 158 -10.40 -17.21 -15.95
C PRO A 158 -11.50 -16.88 -14.94
N ILE A 159 -11.33 -17.27 -13.67
CA ILE A 159 -12.28 -16.97 -12.60
C ILE A 159 -12.30 -15.46 -12.35
N LEU A 160 -11.13 -14.85 -12.14
CA LEU A 160 -11.01 -13.39 -11.99
C LEU A 160 -11.63 -12.65 -13.18
N LEU A 161 -11.29 -13.07 -14.41
CA LEU A 161 -11.79 -12.45 -15.62
C LEU A 161 -13.32 -12.47 -15.68
N ALA A 162 -13.94 -13.61 -15.37
CA ALA A 162 -15.39 -13.76 -15.36
C ALA A 162 -16.09 -12.83 -14.36
N PHE A 163 -15.48 -12.56 -13.20
CA PHE A 163 -16.08 -11.70 -12.18
C PHE A 163 -15.76 -10.21 -12.36
N VAL A 164 -14.57 -9.86 -12.87
CA VAL A 164 -14.19 -8.47 -13.14
C VAL A 164 -14.91 -7.91 -14.39
N THR A 165 -15.31 -8.78 -15.32
CA THR A 165 -16.08 -8.38 -16.51
C THR A 165 -17.57 -8.12 -16.19
N LYS A 166 -18.11 -8.71 -15.12
CA LYS A 166 -19.52 -8.53 -14.76
C LYS A 166 -19.84 -7.07 -14.40
N PRO A 167 -21.03 -6.56 -14.78
CA PRO A 167 -21.49 -5.25 -14.32
C PRO A 167 -21.53 -5.18 -12.80
N ASN A 168 -20.84 -4.20 -12.22
CA ASN A 168 -20.80 -3.97 -10.78
C ASN A 168 -20.44 -2.51 -10.51
N ARG A 169 -21.27 -1.80 -9.74
CA ARG A 169 -21.09 -0.36 -9.47
C ARG A 169 -19.73 -0.02 -8.84
N ALA A 170 -19.18 -0.89 -7.99
CA ALA A 170 -17.88 -0.67 -7.38
C ALA A 170 -16.74 -0.77 -8.41
N LEU A 171 -16.85 -1.69 -9.36
CA LEU A 171 -15.92 -1.80 -10.49
C LEU A 171 -16.06 -0.61 -11.45
N ASP A 172 -17.29 -0.16 -11.72
CA ASP A 172 -17.54 0.99 -12.59
C ASP A 172 -16.94 2.29 -12.01
N SER A 173 -16.96 2.43 -10.68
CA SER A 173 -16.33 3.55 -9.95
C SER A 173 -14.79 3.53 -10.01
N CYS A 174 -14.20 2.39 -10.37
CA CYS A 174 -12.76 2.15 -10.47
C CYS A 174 -12.36 1.78 -11.92
N SER A 175 -12.98 2.44 -12.90
CA SER A 175 -12.90 2.08 -14.32
C SER A 175 -11.45 1.90 -14.81
N PHE A 176 -10.54 2.81 -14.51
CA PHE A 176 -9.14 2.70 -14.91
C PHE A 176 -8.47 1.41 -14.41
N ALA A 177 -8.52 1.16 -13.10
CA ALA A 177 -7.91 -0.02 -12.49
C ALA A 177 -8.57 -1.33 -13.00
N ARG A 178 -9.89 -1.31 -13.22
CA ARG A 178 -10.62 -2.42 -13.82
C ARG A 178 -10.13 -2.73 -15.23
N HIS A 179 -10.02 -1.71 -16.10
CA HIS A 179 -9.56 -1.91 -17.48
C HIS A 179 -8.13 -2.42 -17.53
N LEU A 180 -7.25 -1.89 -16.67
CA LEU A 180 -5.87 -2.35 -16.58
C LEU A 180 -5.79 -3.84 -16.21
N LEU A 181 -6.50 -4.24 -15.15
CA LEU A 181 -6.55 -5.64 -14.73
C LEU A 181 -7.14 -6.55 -15.82
N LEU A 182 -8.22 -6.13 -16.49
CA LEU A 182 -8.80 -6.90 -17.60
C LEU A 182 -7.81 -7.07 -18.75
N GLN A 183 -7.13 -6.00 -19.15
CA GLN A 183 -6.12 -6.07 -20.20
C GLN A 183 -5.01 -7.05 -19.84
N THR A 184 -4.50 -7.00 -18.61
CA THR A 184 -3.48 -7.93 -18.12
C THR A 184 -3.99 -9.37 -18.10
N LEU A 185 -5.20 -9.62 -17.60
CA LEU A 185 -5.79 -10.97 -17.54
C LEU A 185 -5.99 -11.59 -18.94
N HIS A 186 -6.28 -10.79 -19.96
CA HIS A 186 -6.41 -11.26 -21.34
C HIS A 186 -5.06 -11.65 -21.99
N GLN A 187 -3.93 -11.25 -21.39
CA GLN A 187 -2.59 -11.51 -21.91
C GLN A 187 -1.87 -12.66 -21.21
N LEU A 188 -2.46 -13.21 -20.13
CA LEU A 188 -1.96 -14.38 -19.41
C LEU A 188 -2.29 -15.69 -20.14
#